data_AF-A0A7J8LC46-F1
#
_entry.id   AF-A0A7J8LC46-F1
#
_cell.length_a   1.000
_cell.length_b   1.000
_cell.length_c   1.000
_cell.angle_alpha   90.00
_cell.angle_beta   90.00
_cell.angle_gamma   90.00
#
_symmetry.space_group_name_H-M   'P 1'
#
loop_
_entity.id
_entity.type
_entity.pdbx_description
1 polymer ?
#
loop_
_entity_poly.entity_id
_entity_poly.type
_entity_poly.pdbx_seq_one_letter_code
_entity_poly.pdbx_strand_id
1 'polypeptide(L)'
;LSKFTKLKKLGILGPFNIDDFKEELDKNLPIITTDCLWSLSIWNDKGIDPKVLAHLLSSCVNLCELILRVKIEKLPDFHHFSSSIAYVHFRQCKLVEDPTPTLEKLPILRVLELYDYAFIGKEMVCSAPDFPKLESLALYRLWNLEDWEVEEGAMPALRYLEISGCKKLKMLPDGLRFITTLQELKIQ
;
A
#
# COMPACT_ATOMS: atom_id res chain seq x y z
N LEU A 1 -16.20 8.13 -16.08
CA LEU A 1 -14.78 8.01 -16.52
C LEU A 1 -14.58 7.00 -17.66
N SER A 2 -15.58 6.16 -17.97
CA SER A 2 -15.59 5.12 -19.03
C SER A 2 -15.23 5.60 -20.44
N LYS A 3 -15.37 6.89 -20.75
CA LYS A 3 -15.00 7.45 -22.05
C LYS A 3 -13.49 7.60 -22.26
N PHE A 4 -12.69 7.48 -21.19
CA PHE A 4 -11.23 7.69 -21.23
C PHE A 4 -10.47 6.36 -21.30
N THR A 5 -10.66 5.61 -22.39
CA THR A 5 -10.07 4.27 -22.59
C THR A 5 -8.54 4.26 -22.69
N LYS A 6 -7.91 5.41 -22.91
CA LYS A 6 -6.44 5.58 -22.97
C LYS A 6 -5.84 6.18 -21.71
N LEU A 7 -6.62 6.37 -20.65
CA LEU A 7 -6.14 6.98 -19.42
C LEU A 7 -5.13 6.06 -18.72
N LYS A 8 -3.91 6.56 -18.50
CA LYS A 8 -2.83 5.82 -17.85
C LYS A 8 -2.63 6.17 -16.38
N LYS A 9 -2.98 7.40 -16.00
CA LYS A 9 -2.85 7.90 -14.64
C LYS A 9 -4.15 8.56 -14.23
N LEU A 10 -4.65 8.22 -13.05
CA LEU A 10 -5.86 8.80 -12.48
C LEU A 10 -5.55 9.31 -11.08
N GLY A 11 -5.69 10.61 -10.88
CA GLY A 11 -5.67 11.23 -9.57
C GLY A 11 -7.09 11.62 -9.19
N ILE A 12 -7.53 11.23 -8.00
CA ILE A 12 -8.84 11.60 -7.46
C ILE A 12 -8.63 12.42 -6.19
N LEU A 13 -9.16 13.64 -6.19
CA LEU A 13 -8.98 14.63 -5.14
C LEU A 13 -10.35 14.99 -4.54
N GLY A 14 -10.45 14.97 -3.22
CA GLY A 14 -11.63 15.42 -2.48
C GLY A 14 -12.46 14.30 -1.88
N PRO A 15 -13.54 14.64 -1.15
CA PRO A 15 -14.39 13.67 -0.50
C PRO A 15 -15.10 12.80 -1.53
N PHE A 16 -14.96 11.48 -1.41
CA PHE A 16 -15.80 10.52 -2.12
C PHE A 16 -17.05 10.29 -1.28
N ASN A 17 -18.22 10.65 -1.80
CA ASN A 17 -19.47 10.19 -1.21
C ASN A 17 -19.92 8.90 -1.93
N ILE A 18 -20.26 7.86 -1.17
CA ILE A 18 -20.84 6.64 -1.73
C ILE A 18 -22.18 6.92 -2.42
N ASP A 19 -22.89 7.97 -1.98
CA ASP A 19 -24.15 8.41 -2.61
C ASP A 19 -23.95 8.86 -4.06
N ASP A 20 -22.75 9.34 -4.42
CA ASP A 20 -22.43 9.70 -5.81
C ASP A 20 -22.38 8.46 -6.73
N PHE A 21 -22.31 7.25 -6.15
CA PHE A 21 -22.13 5.98 -6.85
C PHE A 21 -23.18 4.91 -6.49
N LYS A 22 -24.12 5.19 -5.59
CA LYS A 22 -25.11 4.20 -5.11
C LYS A 22 -25.98 3.61 -6.23
N GLU A 23 -26.31 4.39 -7.26
CA GLU A 23 -27.04 3.88 -8.44
C GLU A 23 -26.16 3.11 -9.43
N GLU A 24 -24.83 3.27 -9.36
CA GLU A 24 -23.87 2.65 -10.29
C GLU A 24 -23.15 1.41 -9.71
N LEU A 25 -23.20 1.18 -8.40
CA LEU A 25 -22.64 -0.03 -7.77
C LEU A 25 -23.35 -1.32 -8.23
N ASP A 26 -24.66 -1.27 -8.49
CA ASP A 26 -25.44 -2.41 -9.03
C ASP A 26 -25.28 -2.56 -10.56
N LYS A 27 -24.75 -1.53 -11.22
CA LYS A 27 -24.46 -1.51 -12.66
C LYS A 27 -22.99 -1.18 -12.85
N ASN A 28 -22.09 -2.12 -12.50
CA ASN A 28 -20.64 -2.06 -12.75
C ASN A 28 -20.17 -0.63 -13.03
N LEU A 29 -19.81 0.15 -12.00
CA LEU A 29 -19.44 1.56 -12.14
C LEU A 29 -18.80 1.80 -13.52
N PRO A 30 -19.35 2.64 -14.42
CA PRO A 30 -18.67 3.08 -15.65
C PRO A 30 -17.43 3.94 -15.35
N ILE A 31 -16.75 3.63 -14.26
CA ILE A 31 -15.74 4.41 -13.61
C ILE A 31 -14.58 3.45 -13.45
N ILE A 32 -13.77 3.42 -14.51
CA ILE A 32 -12.41 2.85 -14.52
C ILE A 32 -12.36 1.33 -14.76
N THR A 33 -13.17 0.82 -15.69
CA THR A 33 -12.76 -0.38 -16.45
C THR A 33 -11.78 0.06 -17.55
N THR A 34 -10.61 0.54 -17.14
CA THR A 34 -9.57 0.93 -18.09
C THR A 34 -8.44 -0.07 -17.97
N ASP A 35 -8.38 -1.01 -18.91
CA ASP A 35 -7.26 -1.94 -19.10
C ASP A 35 -5.92 -1.20 -19.29
N CYS A 36 -5.93 0.13 -19.43
CA CYS A 36 -4.77 0.97 -19.64
C CYS A 36 -4.29 1.73 -18.38
N LEU A 37 -5.01 1.67 -17.25
CA LEU A 37 -4.64 2.44 -16.07
C LEU A 37 -3.46 1.80 -15.36
N TRP A 38 -2.34 2.51 -15.40
CA TRP A 38 -1.07 2.13 -14.79
C TRP A 38 -0.91 2.72 -13.38
N SER A 39 -1.48 3.89 -13.10
CA SER A 39 -1.33 4.61 -11.83
C SER A 39 -2.66 5.15 -11.30
N LEU A 40 -2.91 4.91 -10.01
CA LEU A 40 -4.08 5.38 -9.27
C LEU A 40 -3.61 6.12 -8.02
N SER A 41 -4.00 7.38 -7.92
CA SER A 41 -3.74 8.23 -6.75
C SER A 41 -5.06 8.70 -6.14
N ILE A 42 -5.26 8.50 -4.84
CA ILE A 42 -6.46 8.92 -4.11
C ILE A 42 -6.06 9.83 -2.96
N TRP A 43 -6.55 11.08 -2.96
CA TRP A 43 -6.25 12.09 -1.94
C TRP A 43 -7.54 12.64 -1.33
N ASN A 44 -7.79 12.32 -0.07
CA ASN A 44 -9.02 12.69 0.63
C ASN A 44 -8.79 12.80 2.15
N ASP A 45 -9.25 13.90 2.74
CA ASP A 45 -9.10 14.23 4.15
C ASP A 45 -10.17 13.60 5.06
N LYS A 46 -11.34 13.23 4.51
CA LYS A 46 -12.47 12.65 5.26
C LYS A 46 -12.46 11.13 5.33
N GLY A 47 -11.68 10.46 4.47
CA GLY A 47 -11.63 9.00 4.35
C GLY A 47 -12.45 8.47 3.17
N ILE A 48 -12.35 7.18 2.89
CA ILE A 48 -13.06 6.49 1.80
C ILE A 48 -13.76 5.25 2.34
N ASP A 49 -14.95 4.95 1.82
CA ASP A 49 -15.65 3.71 2.13
C ASP A 49 -14.81 2.50 1.63
N PRO A 50 -14.51 1.50 2.49
CA PRO A 50 -13.72 0.34 2.09
C PRO A 50 -14.29 -0.44 0.90
N LYS A 51 -15.62 -0.48 0.72
CA LYS A 51 -16.26 -1.14 -0.43
C LYS A 51 -15.98 -0.39 -1.72
N VAL A 52 -16.00 0.93 -1.68
CA VAL A 52 -15.66 1.76 -2.85
C VAL A 52 -14.20 1.56 -3.21
N LEU A 53 -13.30 1.56 -2.22
CA LEU A 53 -11.88 1.29 -2.46
C LEU A 53 -11.66 -0.11 -3.07
N ALA A 54 -12.26 -1.15 -2.49
CA ALA A 54 -12.14 -2.53 -2.99
C ALA A 54 -12.65 -2.65 -4.43
N HIS A 55 -13.78 -2.01 -4.75
CA HIS A 55 -14.33 -1.98 -6.10
C HIS A 55 -13.37 -1.30 -7.09
N LEU A 56 -12.86 -0.11 -6.75
CA LEU A 56 -11.90 0.63 -7.59
C LEU A 56 -10.64 -0.19 -7.90
N LEU A 57 -10.07 -0.84 -6.88
CA LEU A 57 -8.89 -1.67 -7.06
C LEU A 57 -9.19 -2.89 -7.95
N SER A 58 -10.35 -3.53 -7.76
CA SER A 58 -10.77 -4.70 -8.55
C SER A 58 -11.00 -4.36 -10.03
N SER A 59 -11.42 -3.14 -10.34
CA SER A 59 -11.64 -2.70 -11.72
C SER A 59 -10.34 -2.38 -12.48
N CYS A 60 -9.23 -2.12 -11.76
CA CYS A 60 -7.97 -1.66 -12.35
C CYS A 60 -6.96 -2.82 -12.53
N VAL A 61 -7.22 -3.71 -13.48
CA VAL A 61 -6.48 -4.98 -13.64
C VAL A 61 -5.00 -4.85 -14.06
N ASN A 62 -4.60 -3.71 -14.64
CA ASN A 62 -3.22 -3.44 -15.08
C ASN A 62 -2.54 -2.33 -14.24
N LEU A 63 -3.05 -2.12 -13.02
CA LEU A 63 -2.50 -1.12 -12.12
C LEU A 63 -1.10 -1.54 -11.64
N CYS A 64 -0.15 -0.61 -11.71
CA CYS A 64 1.24 -0.83 -11.32
C CYS A 64 1.70 0.11 -10.20
N GLU A 65 1.08 1.27 -10.07
CA GLU A 65 1.37 2.29 -9.06
C GLU A 65 0.09 2.64 -8.28
N LEU A 66 0.12 2.45 -6.96
CA LEU A 66 -0.98 2.79 -6.07
C LEU A 66 -0.51 3.80 -5.02
N ILE A 67 -1.12 4.98 -5.01
CA ILE A 67 -0.82 6.07 -4.08
C ILE A 67 -2.08 6.41 -3.30
N LEU A 68 -2.11 6.10 -2.01
CA LEU A 68 -3.23 6.42 -1.13
C LEU A 68 -2.81 7.49 -0.12
N ARG A 69 -3.49 8.63 -0.16
CA ARG A 69 -3.49 9.63 0.91
C ARG A 69 -4.90 9.84 1.43
N VAL A 70 -5.44 8.81 2.06
CA VAL A 70 -6.84 8.78 2.50
C VAL A 70 -7.01 7.82 3.67
N LYS A 71 -7.79 8.22 4.67
CA LYS A 71 -8.13 7.35 5.80
C LYS A 71 -8.94 6.14 5.32
N ILE A 72 -8.44 4.93 5.57
CA ILE A 72 -9.09 3.66 5.19
C ILE A 72 -9.25 2.68 6.36
N GLU A 73 -8.44 2.80 7.42
CA GLU A 73 -8.43 1.93 8.62
C GLU A 73 -8.06 0.46 8.39
N LYS A 74 -8.46 -0.13 7.27
CA LYS A 74 -8.16 -1.51 6.87
C LYS A 74 -7.96 -1.60 5.36
N LEU A 75 -7.02 -2.44 4.93
CA LEU A 75 -6.86 -2.76 3.50
C LEU A 75 -7.96 -3.71 3.02
N PRO A 76 -8.42 -3.58 1.77
CA PRO A 76 -9.16 -4.65 1.11
C PRO A 76 -8.34 -5.95 1.08
N ASP A 77 -9.02 -7.07 0.87
CA ASP A 77 -8.34 -8.34 0.62
C ASP A 77 -7.42 -8.25 -0.62
N PHE A 78 -6.30 -8.98 -0.60
CA PHE A 78 -5.30 -8.99 -1.68
C PHE A 78 -5.88 -9.34 -3.05
N HIS A 79 -6.99 -10.10 -3.11
CA HIS A 79 -7.69 -10.43 -4.35
C HIS A 79 -8.26 -9.22 -5.09
N HIS A 80 -8.45 -8.08 -4.40
CA HIS A 80 -8.87 -6.83 -5.02
C HIS A 80 -7.72 -6.10 -5.72
N PHE A 81 -6.47 -6.49 -5.49
CA PHE A 81 -5.31 -5.81 -6.03
C PHE A 81 -4.87 -6.40 -7.37
N SER A 82 -4.40 -5.53 -8.27
CA SER A 82 -3.72 -5.96 -9.49
C SER A 82 -2.41 -6.67 -9.16
N SER A 83 -2.18 -7.82 -9.80
CA SER A 83 -0.91 -8.56 -9.71
C SER A 83 0.27 -7.83 -10.35
N SER A 84 0.01 -6.74 -11.08
CA SER A 84 1.03 -5.89 -11.70
C SER A 84 1.53 -4.76 -10.80
N ILE A 85 1.00 -4.62 -9.57
CA ILE A 85 1.43 -3.56 -8.65
C ILE A 85 2.90 -3.74 -8.28
N ALA A 86 3.70 -2.74 -8.65
CA ALA A 86 5.14 -2.67 -8.40
C ALA A 86 5.50 -1.55 -7.41
N TYR A 87 4.65 -0.54 -7.26
CA TYR A 87 4.87 0.60 -6.36
C TYR A 87 3.62 0.88 -5.52
N VAL A 88 3.80 0.92 -4.21
CA VAL A 88 2.76 1.29 -3.23
C VAL A 88 3.27 2.41 -2.34
N HIS A 89 2.53 3.51 -2.29
CA HIS A 89 2.75 4.61 -1.36
C HIS A 89 1.49 4.89 -0.56
N PHE A 90 1.55 4.68 0.75
CA PHE A 90 0.48 4.99 1.68
C PHE A 90 0.87 6.13 2.59
N ARG A 91 -0.05 7.09 2.75
CA ARG A 91 0.13 8.25 3.61
C ARG A 91 -1.16 8.59 4.33
N GLN A 92 -1.14 8.80 5.64
CA GLN A 92 -2.36 9.12 6.40
C GLN A 92 -3.51 8.08 6.24
N CYS A 93 -3.17 6.83 5.87
CA CYS A 93 -4.14 5.75 5.71
C CYS A 93 -4.78 5.29 7.03
N LYS A 94 -4.07 5.51 8.15
CA LYS A 94 -4.49 5.14 9.50
C LYS A 94 -4.87 3.66 9.61
N LEU A 95 -4.11 2.79 8.95
CA LEU A 95 -4.30 1.35 9.02
C LEU A 95 -4.12 0.86 10.45
N VAL A 96 -5.14 0.19 10.98
CA VAL A 96 -5.16 -0.35 12.34
C VAL A 96 -4.54 -1.74 12.36
N GLU A 97 -4.86 -2.54 11.33
CA GLU A 97 -4.27 -3.86 11.09
C GLU A 97 -2.98 -3.74 10.28
N ASP A 98 -2.08 -4.69 10.49
CA ASP A 98 -0.82 -4.78 9.75
C ASP A 98 -1.09 -4.89 8.24
N PRO A 99 -0.56 -3.98 7.40
CA PRO A 99 -0.72 -4.07 5.96
C PRO A 99 0.10 -5.19 5.30
N THR A 100 1.16 -5.69 5.93
CA THR A 100 2.10 -6.63 5.29
C THR A 100 1.43 -7.90 4.79
N PRO A 101 0.47 -8.56 5.48
CA PRO A 101 -0.07 -9.85 5.00
C PRO A 101 -0.88 -9.75 3.71
N THR A 102 -1.29 -8.52 3.36
CA THR A 102 -1.97 -8.21 2.09
C THR A 102 -0.95 -7.82 1.02
N LEU A 103 0.02 -6.97 1.37
CA LEU A 103 0.98 -6.42 0.42
C LEU A 103 2.07 -7.42 0.03
N GLU A 104 2.42 -8.35 0.92
CA GLU A 104 3.46 -9.36 0.71
C GLU A 104 3.07 -10.38 -0.39
N LYS A 105 1.76 -10.55 -0.60
CA LYS A 105 1.16 -11.38 -1.66
C LYS A 105 1.23 -10.75 -3.05
N LEU A 106 1.69 -9.50 -3.17
CA LEU A 106 1.85 -8.83 -4.46
C LEU A 106 3.14 -9.31 -5.13
N PRO A 107 3.07 -10.10 -6.22
CA PRO A 107 4.19 -10.90 -6.70
C PRO A 107 5.33 -10.09 -7.32
N ILE A 108 5.05 -8.83 -7.69
CA ILE A 108 6.02 -7.94 -8.31
C ILE A 108 6.21 -6.61 -7.59
N LEU A 109 5.73 -6.51 -6.35
CA LEU A 109 5.93 -5.31 -5.54
C LEU A 109 7.43 -5.09 -5.32
N ARG A 110 7.91 -3.92 -5.77
CA ARG A 110 9.32 -3.49 -5.68
C ARG A 110 9.53 -2.40 -4.66
N VAL A 111 8.54 -1.52 -4.50
CA VAL A 111 8.65 -0.37 -3.61
C VAL A 111 7.42 -0.29 -2.72
N LEU A 112 7.66 -0.26 -1.41
CA LEU A 112 6.65 -0.04 -0.39
C LEU A 112 7.03 1.15 0.48
N GLU A 113 6.18 2.17 0.48
CA GLU A 113 6.37 3.39 1.25
C GLU A 113 5.18 3.61 2.19
N LEU A 114 5.44 3.59 3.50
CA LEU A 114 4.44 3.85 4.55
C LEU A 114 4.81 5.15 5.30
N TYR A 115 4.08 6.23 5.01
CA TYR A 115 4.41 7.59 5.44
C TYR A 115 3.33 8.19 6.36
N ASP A 116 3.73 9.01 7.33
CA ASP A 116 2.87 9.87 8.15
C ASP A 116 1.52 9.22 8.55
N TYR A 117 1.50 8.40 9.62
CA TYR A 117 0.29 7.70 10.07
C TYR A 117 -0.34 6.78 8.99
N ALA A 118 0.44 6.26 8.03
CA ALA A 118 -0.03 5.22 7.12
C ALA A 118 -0.51 3.99 7.89
N PHE A 119 0.27 3.58 8.89
CA PHE A 119 -0.04 2.55 9.87
C PHE A 119 -0.05 3.16 11.28
N ILE A 120 -1.08 2.83 12.06
CA ILE A 120 -1.28 3.29 13.43
C ILE A 120 -1.38 2.13 14.43
N GLY A 121 -1.27 0.88 13.97
CA GLY A 121 -1.05 -0.26 14.83
C GLY A 121 0.35 -0.26 15.45
N LYS A 122 0.60 -1.25 16.30
CA LYS A 122 1.80 -1.32 17.13
C LYS A 122 2.83 -2.34 16.66
N GLU A 123 2.34 -3.39 16.02
CA GLU A 123 3.13 -4.56 15.65
C GLU A 123 3.03 -4.74 14.14
N MET A 124 4.16 -4.99 13.50
CA MET A 124 4.24 -5.26 12.08
C MET A 124 5.17 -6.46 11.85
N VAL A 125 4.79 -7.39 10.97
CA VAL A 125 5.54 -8.60 10.70
C VAL A 125 5.79 -8.73 9.20
N CYS A 126 7.03 -8.94 8.78
CA CYS A 126 7.34 -9.34 7.41
C CYS A 126 7.65 -10.84 7.39
N SER A 127 6.73 -11.64 6.85
CA SER A 127 6.80 -13.11 6.85
C SER A 127 7.78 -13.64 5.81
N ALA A 128 8.35 -14.82 6.04
CA ALA A 128 9.13 -15.55 5.07
C ALA A 128 8.28 -16.63 4.38
N PRO A 129 8.45 -16.87 3.06
CA PRO A 129 9.40 -16.27 2.11
C PRO A 129 8.81 -15.08 1.33
N ASP A 130 7.98 -14.25 1.96
CA ASP A 130 7.20 -13.24 1.25
C ASP A 130 8.00 -11.98 0.87
N PHE A 131 7.38 -11.08 0.10
CA PHE A 131 8.03 -9.95 -0.57
C PHE A 131 9.22 -10.34 -1.49
N PRO A 132 9.04 -11.27 -2.44
CA PRO A 132 10.14 -11.85 -3.22
C PRO A 132 10.89 -10.85 -4.11
N LYS A 133 10.30 -9.71 -4.43
CA LYS A 133 10.87 -8.68 -5.33
C LYS A 133 10.97 -7.29 -4.70
N LEU A 134 10.72 -7.16 -3.39
CA LEU A 134 10.78 -5.87 -2.73
C LEU A 134 12.23 -5.35 -2.71
N GLU A 135 12.48 -4.24 -3.39
CA GLU A 135 13.79 -3.61 -3.57
C GLU A 135 13.96 -2.40 -2.64
N SER A 136 12.87 -1.73 -2.26
CA SER A 136 12.88 -0.55 -1.39
C SER A 136 11.72 -0.58 -0.39
N LEU A 137 12.03 -0.38 0.89
CA LEU A 137 11.07 -0.25 1.98
C LEU A 137 11.35 1.05 2.75
N ALA A 138 10.32 1.89 2.90
CA ALA A 138 10.41 3.10 3.69
C ALA A 138 9.29 3.16 4.75
N LEU A 139 9.69 3.23 6.01
CA LEU A 139 8.84 3.39 7.19
C LEU A 139 9.08 4.79 7.76
N TYR A 140 8.22 5.75 7.38
CA TYR A 140 8.38 7.15 7.71
C TYR A 140 7.27 7.64 8.64
N ARG A 141 7.62 8.04 9.87
CA ARG A 141 6.71 8.61 10.88
C ARG A 141 5.54 7.69 11.19
N LEU A 142 5.82 6.40 11.39
CA LEU A 142 4.89 5.44 11.96
C LEU A 142 4.91 5.56 13.49
N TRP A 143 4.25 6.61 13.99
CA TRP A 143 4.37 7.07 15.39
C TRP A 143 3.94 6.06 16.46
N ASN A 144 3.19 5.03 16.08
CA ASN A 144 2.67 4.01 16.98
C ASN A 144 3.38 2.67 16.87
N LEU A 145 4.22 2.48 15.86
CA LEU A 145 4.96 1.23 15.67
C LEU A 145 5.92 1.04 16.85
N GLU A 146 5.71 -0.02 17.62
CA GLU A 146 6.47 -0.40 18.81
C GLU A 146 7.40 -1.57 18.51
N ASP A 147 6.88 -2.59 17.81
CA ASP A 147 7.59 -3.82 17.50
C ASP A 147 7.50 -4.11 15.99
N TRP A 148 8.65 -4.40 15.37
CA TRP A 148 8.74 -4.78 13.98
C TRP A 148 9.55 -6.07 13.88
N GLU A 149 8.89 -7.11 13.37
CA GLU A 149 9.47 -8.43 13.16
C GLU A 149 9.73 -8.66 11.67
N VAL A 150 10.88 -9.26 11.37
CA VAL A 150 11.25 -9.70 10.03
C VAL A 150 11.74 -11.13 10.19
N GLU A 151 11.07 -12.07 9.54
CA GLU A 151 11.46 -13.48 9.60
C GLU A 151 12.70 -13.75 8.73
N GLU A 152 13.46 -14.79 9.08
CA GLU A 152 14.60 -15.23 8.27
C GLU A 152 14.15 -15.65 6.87
N GLY A 153 14.63 -14.94 5.84
CA GLY A 153 14.26 -15.18 4.44
C GLY A 153 13.19 -14.24 3.89
N ALA A 154 12.61 -13.35 4.71
CA ALA A 154 11.74 -12.29 4.22
C ALA A 154 12.51 -11.25 3.39
N MET A 155 11.84 -10.66 2.39
CA MET A 155 12.36 -9.57 1.56
C MET A 155 13.78 -9.83 0.98
N PRO A 156 14.02 -10.96 0.28
CA PRO A 156 15.37 -11.36 -0.14
C PRO A 156 16.02 -10.39 -1.15
N ALA A 157 15.24 -9.53 -1.81
CA ALA A 157 15.71 -8.59 -2.83
C ALA A 157 15.93 -7.15 -2.31
N LEU A 158 15.77 -6.90 -1.02
CA LEU A 158 15.76 -5.55 -0.45
C LEU A 158 17.13 -4.88 -0.54
N ARG A 159 17.16 -3.69 -1.16
CA ARG A 159 18.39 -2.90 -1.35
C ARG A 159 18.38 -1.61 -0.55
N TYR A 160 17.21 -1.02 -0.32
CA TYR A 160 17.06 0.25 0.37
C TYR A 160 16.07 0.09 1.52
N LEU A 161 16.51 0.45 2.73
CA LEU A 161 15.68 0.49 3.92
C LEU A 161 15.79 1.87 4.59
N GLU A 162 14.67 2.58 4.66
CA GLU A 162 14.56 3.81 5.43
C GLU A 162 13.60 3.61 6.61
N ILE A 163 14.06 3.94 7.82
CA ILE A 163 13.25 4.00 9.03
C ILE A 163 13.47 5.38 9.62
N SER A 164 12.49 6.28 9.51
CA SER A 164 12.66 7.64 10.00
C SER A 164 11.44 8.12 10.77
N GLY A 165 11.65 8.66 11.97
CA GLY A 165 10.57 9.20 12.79
C GLY A 165 9.65 8.14 13.42
N CYS A 166 10.04 6.87 13.42
CA CYS A 166 9.35 5.78 14.13
C CYS A 166 9.73 5.75 15.62
N LYS A 167 9.40 6.82 16.35
CA LYS A 167 9.94 7.11 17.70
C LYS A 167 9.62 6.08 18.80
N LYS A 168 8.63 5.21 18.59
CA LYS A 168 8.23 4.17 19.56
C LYS A 168 8.85 2.81 19.25
N LEU A 169 9.49 2.65 18.11
CA LEU A 169 10.10 1.38 17.70
C LEU A 169 11.21 1.05 18.70
N LYS A 170 11.04 -0.05 19.43
CA LYS A 170 11.93 -0.41 20.56
C LYS A 170 13.30 -0.87 20.09
N MET A 171 13.32 -1.67 19.02
CA MET A 171 14.53 -2.23 18.43
C MET A 171 14.33 -2.50 16.95
N LEU A 172 15.45 -2.64 16.23
CA LEU A 172 15.42 -3.13 14.85
C LEU A 172 15.21 -4.64 14.85
N PRO A 173 14.47 -5.19 13.86
CA PRO A 173 14.28 -6.62 13.76
C PRO A 173 15.61 -7.35 13.53
N ASP A 174 15.81 -8.38 14.32
CA ASP A 174 16.95 -9.29 14.23
C ASP A 174 17.07 -9.95 12.85
N GLY A 175 15.95 -10.16 12.15
CA GLY A 175 15.92 -10.75 10.82
C GLY A 175 16.58 -9.91 9.72
N LEU A 176 16.75 -8.60 9.94
CA LEU A 176 17.46 -7.73 8.98
C LEU A 176 18.90 -8.19 8.73
N ARG A 177 19.52 -8.90 9.69
CA ARG A 177 20.87 -9.46 9.54
C ARG A 177 21.01 -10.45 8.37
N PHE A 178 19.90 -11.06 7.95
CA PHE A 178 19.87 -12.06 6.88
C PHE A 178 19.69 -11.43 5.48
N ILE A 179 19.35 -10.13 5.42
CA ILE A 179 19.18 -9.40 4.16
C ILE A 179 20.54 -8.94 3.64
N THR A 180 21.26 -9.87 3.00
CA THR A 180 22.61 -9.63 2.44
C THR A 180 22.61 -8.74 1.19
N THR A 181 21.44 -8.45 0.62
CA THR A 181 21.25 -7.60 -0.57
C THR A 181 21.16 -6.11 -0.23
N LEU A 182 21.07 -5.75 1.05
CA LEU A 182 20.90 -4.38 1.51
C LEU A 182 22.11 -3.51 1.16
N GLN A 183 21.88 -2.41 0.45
CA GLN A 183 22.90 -1.47 -0.01
C GLN A 183 22.88 -0.17 0.79
N GLU A 184 21.70 0.26 1.22
CA GLU A 184 21.52 1.48 2.00
C GLU A 184 20.56 1.24 3.17
N LEU A 185 21.02 1.60 4.37
CA LEU A 185 20.22 1.64 5.58
C LEU A 185 20.24 3.05 6.15
N LYS A 186 19.08 3.69 6.21
CA LYS A 186 18.90 5.03 6.78
C LYS A 186 17.99 4.97 7.98
N ILE A 187 18.51 5.40 9.13
CA ILE A 187 17.77 5.44 10.40
C ILE A 187 17.85 6.85 10.98
N GLN A 188 16.69 7.48 11.24
CA GLN A 188 16.58 8.88 11.71
C GLN A 188 15.46 9.13 12.71
#